data_AF-X1EHP5-F1
#
_entry.id   AF-X1EHP5-F1
#
_cell.length_a   1.000
_cell.length_b   1.000
_cell.length_c   1.000
_cell.angle_alpha   90.00
_cell.angle_beta   90.00
_cell.angle_gamma   90.00
#
_symmetry.space_group_name_H-M   'P 1'
#
loop_
_entity.id
_entity.type
_entity.pdbx_description
1 polymer ?
#
loop_
_entity_poly.entity_id
_entity_poly.type
_entity_poly.pdbx_seq_one_letter_code
_entity_poly.pdbx_strand_id
1 'polypeptide(L)'
;VVPRCLDYFTACSLGLQRLIRKREKDFGKVGISPESIKETVKTYVTEGKAPPPPDELTPEMRERAGVFVSIHKFGELRGCIGTFEPTKDNVAEEIIANAINSATRDPRFPPVAPSELKDLEYSVDVLTKPEPVADKSQLDPKKYGVIVECGWRRGLLLPDLEGVDTVDYQIDICRQKAGIAPDEPIKLYRFEVKRYK
;
A
#
# COMPACT_ATOMS: atom_id res chain seq x y z
N VAL A 1 17.77 -26.86 -52.87
CA VAL A 1 16.41 -26.39 -52.54
C VAL A 1 16.28 -26.46 -51.03
N VAL A 2 16.21 -25.30 -50.39
CA VAL A 2 16.26 -25.12 -48.93
C VAL A 2 14.93 -25.59 -48.32
N PRO A 3 14.90 -26.53 -47.34
CA PRO A 3 13.65 -26.88 -46.68
C PRO A 3 13.29 -25.82 -45.61
N ARG A 4 12.15 -25.18 -45.87
CA ARG A 4 11.14 -24.63 -44.93
C ARG A 4 11.62 -24.19 -43.54
N CYS A 5 11.78 -22.87 -43.42
CA CYS A 5 11.94 -22.12 -42.18
C CYS A 5 10.61 -21.87 -41.43
N LEU A 6 9.59 -22.74 -41.58
CA LEU A 6 8.20 -22.42 -41.17
C LEU A 6 7.77 -22.96 -39.81
N ASP A 7 8.57 -23.79 -39.13
CA ASP A 7 8.11 -24.49 -37.92
C ASP A 7 8.59 -23.84 -36.60
N TYR A 8 9.58 -22.94 -36.65
CA TYR A 8 10.13 -22.29 -35.44
C TYR A 8 9.29 -21.10 -34.94
N PHE A 9 8.58 -20.40 -35.82
CA PHE A 9 7.79 -19.23 -35.44
C PHE A 9 6.52 -19.61 -34.66
N THR A 10 5.90 -20.74 -35.01
CA THR A 10 4.64 -21.20 -34.41
C THR A 10 4.86 -21.75 -33.00
N ALA A 11 5.95 -22.48 -32.76
CA ALA A 11 6.29 -23.05 -31.46
C ALA A 11 6.63 -21.97 -30.41
N CYS A 12 7.27 -20.87 -30.82
CA CYS A 12 7.56 -19.73 -29.95
C CYS A 12 6.27 -19.00 -29.50
N SER A 13 5.29 -18.85 -30.40
CA SER A 13 4.00 -18.23 -30.09
C SER A 13 3.16 -19.06 -29.10
N LEU A 14 3.14 -20.38 -29.24
CA LEU A 14 2.39 -21.29 -28.37
C LEU A 14 3.04 -21.44 -26.99
N GLY A 15 4.37 -21.41 -26.92
CA GLY A 15 5.12 -21.40 -25.65
C GLY A 15 4.90 -20.10 -24.86
N LEU A 16 4.94 -18.96 -25.53
CA LEU A 16 4.69 -17.64 -24.92
C LEU A 16 3.23 -17.49 -24.51
N GLN A 17 2.27 -17.90 -25.35
CA GLN A 17 0.84 -17.92 -24.99
C GLN A 17 0.54 -18.90 -23.87
N ARG A 18 1.26 -20.03 -23.77
CA ARG A 18 1.15 -20.95 -22.62
C ARG A 18 1.75 -20.34 -21.36
N LEU A 19 2.87 -19.60 -21.46
CA LEU A 19 3.44 -18.89 -20.31
C LEU A 19 2.54 -17.73 -19.84
N ILE A 20 1.95 -16.98 -20.77
CA ILE A 20 0.97 -15.92 -20.51
C ILE A 20 -0.27 -16.55 -19.86
N ARG A 21 -0.84 -17.62 -20.44
CA ARG A 21 -1.98 -18.33 -19.84
C ARG A 21 -1.67 -19.03 -18.53
N LYS A 22 -0.41 -19.41 -18.28
CA LYS A 22 0.03 -19.99 -17.00
C LYS A 22 0.22 -18.90 -15.94
N ARG A 23 0.75 -17.73 -16.33
CA ARG A 23 0.75 -16.49 -15.51
C ARG A 23 -0.67 -16.04 -15.18
N GLU A 24 -1.59 -16.06 -16.15
CA GLU A 24 -3.01 -15.71 -15.95
C GLU A 24 -3.75 -16.76 -15.10
N LYS A 25 -3.38 -18.06 -15.17
CA LYS A 25 -4.03 -19.13 -14.40
C LYS A 25 -3.62 -19.18 -12.93
N ASP A 26 -2.41 -18.78 -12.58
CA ASP A 26 -1.95 -18.73 -11.18
C ASP A 26 -2.49 -17.48 -10.44
N PHE A 27 -3.11 -16.54 -11.16
CA PHE A 27 -3.76 -15.34 -10.64
C PHE A 27 -5.22 -15.57 -10.18
N GLY A 28 -5.74 -16.80 -10.27
CA GLY A 28 -7.09 -17.13 -9.81
C GLY A 28 -7.21 -17.08 -8.29
N LYS A 29 -7.69 -15.94 -7.78
CA LYS A 29 -7.78 -15.47 -6.38
C LYS A 29 -6.59 -14.61 -5.92
N VAL A 30 -6.44 -13.42 -6.50
CA VAL A 30 -5.54 -12.41 -5.95
C VAL A 30 -6.24 -11.63 -4.84
N GLY A 31 -5.98 -12.04 -3.60
CA GLY A 31 -6.31 -11.24 -2.42
C GLY A 31 -5.36 -10.06 -2.24
N ILE A 32 -5.54 -9.31 -1.16
CA ILE A 32 -4.56 -8.31 -0.73
C ILE A 32 -3.31 -9.06 -0.28
N SER A 33 -2.22 -8.96 -1.06
CA SER A 33 -1.00 -9.72 -0.78
C SER A 33 0.28 -8.93 -1.15
N PRO A 34 1.40 -9.18 -0.44
CA PRO A 34 2.72 -8.63 -0.78
C PRO A 34 3.18 -8.95 -2.21
N GLU A 35 2.85 -10.13 -2.73
CA GLU A 35 3.24 -10.57 -4.08
C GLU A 35 2.58 -9.72 -5.17
N SER A 36 1.33 -9.34 -4.94
CA SER A 36 0.57 -8.48 -5.85
C SER A 36 1.16 -7.08 -5.93
N ILE A 37 1.61 -6.56 -4.79
CA ILE A 37 2.32 -5.28 -4.68
C ILE A 37 3.68 -5.39 -5.37
N LYS A 38 4.41 -6.48 -5.13
CA LYS A 38 5.71 -6.75 -5.76
C LYS A 38 5.61 -6.76 -7.28
N GLU A 39 4.64 -7.46 -7.86
CA GLU A 39 4.46 -7.45 -9.32
C GLU A 39 4.05 -6.06 -9.80
N THR A 40 3.18 -5.35 -9.08
CA THR A 40 2.81 -3.97 -9.43
C THR A 40 4.01 -3.03 -9.49
N VAL A 41 4.83 -3.01 -8.45
CA VAL A 41 6.04 -2.18 -8.39
C VAL A 41 7.02 -2.60 -9.46
N LYS A 42 7.24 -3.91 -9.64
CA LYS A 42 8.14 -4.44 -10.68
C LYS A 42 7.70 -3.99 -12.07
N THR A 43 6.45 -4.25 -12.46
CA THR A 43 5.90 -3.87 -13.77
C THR A 43 6.04 -2.37 -14.01
N TYR A 44 5.69 -1.54 -13.02
CA TYR A 44 5.79 -0.10 -13.17
C TYR A 44 7.25 0.36 -13.32
N VAL A 45 8.17 -0.15 -12.49
CA VAL A 45 9.58 0.23 -12.51
C VAL A 45 10.27 -0.22 -13.80
N THR A 46 9.90 -1.37 -14.37
CA THR A 46 10.53 -1.89 -15.60
C THR A 46 9.87 -1.39 -16.89
N GLU A 47 8.57 -1.17 -16.89
CA GLU A 47 7.80 -0.87 -18.11
C GLU A 47 7.21 0.55 -18.14
N GLY A 48 7.21 1.26 -17.01
CA GLY A 48 6.61 2.59 -16.87
C GLY A 48 5.07 2.59 -16.91
N LYS A 49 4.43 1.43 -16.76
CA LYS A 49 2.99 1.25 -16.87
C LYS A 49 2.41 0.66 -15.60
N ALA A 50 1.29 1.22 -15.14
CA ALA A 50 0.53 0.63 -14.05
C ALA A 50 -0.18 -0.64 -14.58
N PRO A 51 -0.09 -1.78 -13.89
CA PRO A 51 -0.89 -2.94 -14.24
C PRO A 51 -2.38 -2.65 -14.01
N PRO A 52 -3.29 -3.31 -14.74
CA PRO A 52 -4.70 -3.26 -14.41
C PRO A 52 -4.96 -3.93 -13.05
N PRO A 53 -6.05 -3.57 -12.35
CA PRO A 53 -6.51 -4.33 -11.19
C PRO A 53 -6.86 -5.78 -11.58
N PRO A 54 -6.80 -6.73 -10.62
CA PRO A 54 -7.20 -8.12 -10.88
C PRO A 54 -8.66 -8.21 -11.35
N ASP A 55 -8.95 -9.14 -12.27
CA ASP A 55 -10.30 -9.37 -12.78
C ASP A 55 -11.30 -9.80 -11.68
N GLU A 56 -10.81 -10.58 -10.70
CA GLU A 56 -11.59 -11.01 -9.55
C GLU A 56 -11.09 -10.35 -8.26
N LEU A 57 -11.92 -9.47 -7.70
CA LEU A 57 -11.65 -8.84 -6.41
C LEU A 57 -12.23 -9.64 -5.26
N THR A 58 -11.54 -9.67 -4.13
CA THR A 58 -12.14 -10.12 -2.86
C THR A 58 -13.17 -9.10 -2.36
N PRO A 59 -14.12 -9.45 -1.47
CA PRO A 59 -15.04 -8.46 -0.89
C PRO A 59 -14.33 -7.25 -0.30
N GLU A 60 -13.26 -7.46 0.47
CA GLU A 60 -12.46 -6.38 1.07
C GLU A 60 -11.82 -5.47 0.02
N MET A 61 -11.38 -6.01 -1.10
CA MET A 61 -10.79 -5.23 -2.19
C MET A 61 -11.80 -4.34 -2.92
N ARG A 62 -13.10 -4.66 -2.84
CA ARG A 62 -14.18 -3.85 -3.43
C ARG A 62 -14.60 -2.67 -2.55
N GLU A 63 -14.27 -2.72 -1.27
CA GLU A 63 -14.58 -1.65 -0.32
C GLU A 63 -13.70 -0.43 -0.57
N ARG A 64 -14.10 0.71 0.02
CA ARG A 64 -13.29 1.93 0.05
C ARG A 64 -12.64 2.09 1.41
N ALA A 65 -11.31 2.08 1.44
CA ALA A 65 -10.53 2.29 2.66
C ALA A 65 -9.24 3.05 2.36
N GLY A 66 -8.70 3.71 3.39
CA GLY A 66 -7.33 4.20 3.36
C GLY A 66 -6.34 3.04 3.33
N VAL A 67 -5.25 3.20 2.59
CA VAL A 67 -4.25 2.15 2.39
C VAL A 67 -2.86 2.75 2.47
N PHE A 68 -1.95 2.12 3.23
CA PHE A 68 -0.53 2.46 3.23
C PHE A 68 0.27 1.28 2.71
N VAL A 69 1.09 1.53 1.67
CA VAL A 69 2.03 0.52 1.14
C VAL A 69 3.42 0.90 1.60
N SER A 70 4.09 -0.02 2.29
CA SER A 70 5.47 0.15 2.73
C SER A 70 6.38 -0.82 1.99
N ILE A 71 7.53 -0.32 1.55
CA ILE A 71 8.60 -1.04 0.88
C ILE A 71 9.80 -1.01 1.82
N HIS A 72 10.37 -2.17 2.10
CA HIS A 72 11.58 -2.32 2.89
C HIS A 72 12.68 -2.96 2.04
N LYS A 73 13.93 -2.69 2.39
CA LYS A 73 15.11 -3.29 1.77
C LYS A 73 16.07 -3.71 2.88
N PHE A 74 16.31 -5.01 3.01
CA PHE A 74 17.11 -5.56 4.11
C PHE A 74 16.63 -5.11 5.50
N GLY A 75 15.31 -5.07 5.72
CA GLY A 75 14.68 -4.62 6.97
C GLY A 75 14.52 -3.11 7.13
N GLU A 76 15.22 -2.30 6.31
CA GLU A 76 15.16 -0.83 6.40
C GLU A 76 14.08 -0.23 5.50
N LEU A 77 13.44 0.85 5.94
CA LEU A 77 12.40 1.53 5.15
C LEU A 77 12.99 2.11 3.85
N ARG A 78 12.42 1.72 2.71
CA ARG A 78 12.84 2.15 1.36
C ARG A 78 11.81 3.03 0.64
N GLY A 79 10.58 3.04 1.12
CA GLY A 79 9.50 3.92 0.67
C GLY A 79 8.19 3.59 1.37
N CYS A 80 7.40 4.58 1.72
CA CYS A 80 6.07 4.40 2.28
C CYS A 80 5.17 5.57 1.93
N ILE A 81 4.12 5.28 1.19
CA ILE A 81 3.05 6.20 0.81
C ILE A 81 1.71 5.53 1.10
N GLY A 82 0.78 6.33 1.55
CA GLY A 82 -0.59 5.91 1.73
C GLY A 82 -1.55 7.07 1.79
N THR A 83 -2.82 6.70 1.83
CA THR A 83 -3.95 7.60 1.92
C THR A 83 -4.76 7.23 3.15
N PHE A 84 -5.12 8.21 3.97
CA PHE A 84 -5.93 7.96 5.15
C PHE A 84 -7.43 7.91 4.81
N GLU A 85 -7.87 8.75 3.86
CA GLU A 85 -9.19 8.69 3.24
C GLU A 85 -9.05 8.06 1.85
N PRO A 86 -9.98 7.15 1.47
CA PRO A 86 -9.92 6.49 0.18
C PRO A 86 -10.05 7.50 -0.97
N THR A 87 -9.03 7.55 -1.82
CA THR A 87 -8.96 8.43 -3.00
C THR A 87 -9.38 7.72 -4.28
N LYS A 88 -9.46 6.40 -4.24
CA LYS A 88 -9.90 5.53 -5.32
C LYS A 88 -11.28 4.94 -5.06
N ASP A 89 -11.81 4.29 -6.09
CA ASP A 89 -13.13 3.67 -6.06
C ASP A 89 -13.16 2.42 -5.20
N ASN A 90 -12.00 1.80 -4.99
CA ASN A 90 -11.86 0.58 -4.20
C ASN A 90 -10.41 0.39 -3.69
N VAL A 91 -10.24 -0.51 -2.71
CA VAL A 91 -8.95 -0.83 -2.10
C VAL A 91 -7.95 -1.39 -3.11
N ALA A 92 -8.36 -2.15 -4.12
CA ALA A 92 -7.43 -2.70 -5.11
C ALA A 92 -6.71 -1.58 -5.89
N GLU A 93 -7.46 -0.59 -6.37
CA GLU A 93 -6.90 0.58 -7.05
C GLU A 93 -6.05 1.45 -6.11
N GLU A 94 -6.47 1.58 -4.86
CA GLU A 94 -5.73 2.33 -3.84
C GLU A 94 -4.35 1.68 -3.58
N ILE A 95 -4.31 0.34 -3.46
CA ILE A 95 -3.07 -0.44 -3.32
C ILE A 95 -2.15 -0.22 -4.52
N ILE A 96 -2.68 -0.33 -5.75
CA ILE A 96 -1.87 -0.17 -6.96
C ILE A 96 -1.26 1.23 -7.02
N ALA A 97 -2.08 2.26 -6.79
CA ALA A 97 -1.63 3.64 -6.80
C ALA A 97 -0.57 3.91 -5.73
N ASN A 98 -0.82 3.46 -4.48
CA ASN A 98 0.10 3.69 -3.37
C ASN A 98 1.38 2.86 -3.49
N ALA A 99 1.32 1.65 -4.04
CA ALA A 99 2.51 0.84 -4.33
C ALA A 99 3.45 1.56 -5.31
N ILE A 100 2.91 2.09 -6.40
CA ILE A 100 3.67 2.87 -7.39
C ILE A 100 4.25 4.12 -6.74
N ASN A 101 3.44 4.86 -5.97
CA ASN A 101 3.90 6.08 -5.31
C ASN A 101 4.98 5.79 -4.26
N SER A 102 4.86 4.71 -3.47
CA SER A 102 5.89 4.30 -2.51
C SER A 102 7.22 3.98 -3.19
N ALA A 103 7.18 3.42 -4.40
CA ALA A 103 8.39 3.10 -5.16
C ALA A 103 9.00 4.30 -5.88
N THR A 104 8.21 5.33 -6.24
CA THR A 104 8.65 6.34 -7.22
C THR A 104 8.50 7.80 -6.77
N ARG A 105 7.71 8.07 -5.73
CA ARG A 105 7.31 9.42 -5.33
C ARG A 105 7.40 9.69 -3.83
N ASP A 106 7.98 8.79 -3.03
CA ASP A 106 8.28 9.10 -1.64
C ASP A 106 9.40 10.16 -1.59
N PRO A 107 9.13 11.39 -1.10
CA PRO A 107 10.09 12.49 -1.16
C PRO A 107 11.34 12.27 -0.28
N ARG A 108 11.31 11.28 0.62
CA ARG A 108 12.44 10.93 1.49
C ARG A 108 13.49 10.09 0.77
N PHE A 109 13.14 9.46 -0.35
CA PHE A 109 14.00 8.51 -1.04
C PHE A 109 14.05 8.77 -2.55
N PRO A 110 15.17 8.45 -3.23
CA PRO A 110 15.18 8.42 -4.69
C PRO A 110 14.24 7.29 -5.19
N PRO A 111 13.69 7.40 -6.42
CA PRO A 111 12.91 6.34 -7.04
C PRO A 111 13.65 4.99 -7.01
N VAL A 112 12.90 3.91 -6.80
CA VAL A 112 13.43 2.53 -6.79
C VAL A 112 14.01 2.17 -8.15
N ALA A 113 15.25 1.68 -8.16
CA ALA A 113 15.90 1.21 -9.38
C ALA A 113 15.54 -0.26 -9.69
N PRO A 114 15.50 -0.68 -10.96
CA PRO A 114 15.21 -2.07 -11.35
C PRO A 114 16.12 -3.11 -10.67
N SER A 115 17.39 -2.76 -10.40
CA SER A 115 18.34 -3.64 -9.72
C SER A 115 18.00 -3.93 -8.26
N GLU A 116 17.20 -3.07 -7.62
CA GLU A 116 16.79 -3.22 -6.22
C GLU A 116 15.64 -4.21 -6.05
N LEU A 117 14.82 -4.42 -7.08
CA LEU A 117 13.53 -5.14 -6.99
C LEU A 117 13.61 -6.55 -6.38
N LYS A 118 14.76 -7.22 -6.51
CA LYS A 118 15.00 -8.56 -5.96
C LYS A 118 15.20 -8.58 -4.45
N ASP A 119 15.59 -7.45 -3.86
CA ASP A 119 15.96 -7.30 -2.46
C ASP A 119 14.87 -6.57 -1.64
N LEU A 120 13.72 -6.30 -2.26
CA LEU A 120 12.62 -5.56 -1.65
C LEU A 120 11.57 -6.48 -1.01
N GLU A 121 11.13 -6.07 0.17
CA GLU A 121 10.02 -6.62 0.92
C GLU A 121 8.86 -5.61 0.92
N TYR A 122 7.64 -6.10 0.92
CA TYR A 122 6.44 -5.27 0.75
C TYR A 122 5.45 -5.59 1.85
N SER A 123 4.81 -4.55 2.36
CA SER A 123 3.67 -4.72 3.25
C SER A 123 2.58 -3.71 2.93
N VAL A 124 1.34 -4.07 3.22
CA VAL A 124 0.20 -3.17 3.08
C VAL A 124 -0.66 -3.16 4.32
N ASP A 125 -1.03 -1.95 4.71
CA ASP A 125 -1.89 -1.65 5.84
C ASP A 125 -3.22 -1.11 5.29
N VAL A 126 -4.30 -1.86 5.48
CA VAL A 126 -5.66 -1.43 5.12
C VAL A 126 -6.33 -0.89 6.38
N LEU A 127 -6.78 0.36 6.33
CA LEU A 127 -7.36 1.04 7.47
C LEU A 127 -8.85 0.74 7.58
N THR A 128 -9.32 0.47 8.80
CA THR A 128 -10.76 0.45 9.04
C THR A 128 -11.35 1.86 8.98
N LYS A 129 -12.67 1.96 8.82
CA LYS A 129 -13.37 3.25 8.87
C LYS A 129 -13.09 3.93 10.21
N PRO A 130 -12.62 5.19 10.24
CA PRO A 130 -12.37 5.89 11.49
C PRO A 130 -13.62 6.05 12.35
N GLU A 131 -13.50 5.75 13.63
CA GLU A 131 -14.54 5.89 14.65
C GLU A 131 -14.23 7.09 15.56
N PRO A 132 -15.22 7.95 15.88
CA PRO A 132 -14.99 9.06 16.79
C PRO A 132 -14.67 8.56 18.21
N VAL A 133 -13.76 9.26 18.88
CA VAL A 133 -13.32 8.95 20.25
C VAL A 133 -13.77 10.08 21.17
N ALA A 134 -14.58 9.72 22.17
CA ALA A 134 -15.06 10.68 23.16
C ALA A 134 -14.05 10.90 24.29
N ASP A 135 -13.26 9.86 24.62
CA ASP A 135 -12.32 9.87 25.74
C ASP A 135 -11.04 9.10 25.39
N LYS A 136 -9.88 9.63 25.82
CA LYS A 136 -8.56 9.05 25.52
C LYS A 136 -8.38 7.63 26.08
N SER A 137 -9.12 7.24 27.11
CA SER A 137 -9.11 5.86 27.65
C SER A 137 -9.61 4.82 26.64
N GLN A 138 -10.25 5.22 25.55
CA GLN A 138 -10.69 4.35 24.47
C GLN A 138 -9.57 4.05 23.45
N LEU A 139 -8.39 4.67 23.63
CA LEU A 139 -7.21 4.49 22.80
C LEU A 139 -6.20 3.56 23.46
N ASP A 140 -5.49 2.85 22.61
CA ASP A 140 -4.38 1.98 22.95
C ASP A 140 -3.36 2.13 21.81
N PRO A 141 -2.15 2.69 22.05
CA PRO A 141 -1.16 2.92 21.00
C PRO A 141 -0.73 1.64 20.26
N LYS A 142 -0.86 0.47 20.89
CA LYS A 142 -0.55 -0.83 20.27
C LYS A 142 -1.67 -1.33 19.37
N LYS A 143 -2.92 -0.96 19.66
CA LYS A 143 -4.08 -1.46 18.91
C LYS A 143 -4.58 -0.48 17.86
N TYR A 144 -4.68 0.80 18.20
CA TYR A 144 -5.36 1.80 17.39
C TYR A 144 -4.43 2.84 16.81
N GLY A 145 -4.62 3.13 15.52
CA GLY A 145 -4.14 4.37 14.94
C GLY A 145 -5.04 5.53 15.35
N VAL A 146 -4.48 6.74 15.35
CA VAL A 146 -5.17 7.96 15.78
C VAL A 146 -5.22 8.97 14.66
N ILE A 147 -6.38 9.63 14.52
CA ILE A 147 -6.55 10.81 13.68
C ILE A 147 -6.93 11.99 14.57
N VAL A 148 -6.23 13.10 14.40
CA VAL A 148 -6.60 14.40 14.98
C VAL A 148 -7.14 15.30 13.86
N GLU A 149 -8.23 16.01 14.12
CA GLU A 149 -8.83 16.97 13.20
C GLU A 149 -9.03 18.32 13.89
N CYS A 150 -8.55 19.40 13.26
CA CYS A 150 -8.84 20.79 13.65
C CYS A 150 -9.16 21.62 12.39
N GLY A 151 -10.44 21.81 12.10
CA GLY A 151 -10.89 22.45 10.87
C GLY A 151 -10.50 21.61 9.65
N TRP A 152 -9.72 22.18 8.74
CA TRP A 152 -9.20 21.51 7.54
C TRP A 152 -7.88 20.76 7.78
N ARG A 153 -7.23 20.97 8.92
CA ARG A 153 -5.97 20.30 9.27
C ARG A 153 -6.26 18.93 9.87
N ARG A 154 -5.55 17.92 9.38
CA ARG A 154 -5.64 16.55 9.90
C ARG A 154 -4.27 15.90 9.99
N GLY A 155 -4.09 15.11 11.04
CA GLY A 155 -2.88 14.32 11.26
C GLY A 155 -3.27 12.89 11.60
N LEU A 156 -2.52 11.94 11.06
CA LEU A 156 -2.72 10.52 11.29
C LEU A 156 -1.41 9.87 11.77
N LEU A 157 -1.54 8.92 12.69
CA LEU A 157 -0.48 8.02 13.07
C LEU A 157 -1.01 6.59 13.14
N LEU A 158 -0.26 5.66 12.56
CA LEU A 158 -0.56 4.22 12.59
C LEU A 158 -0.33 3.64 14.00
N PRO A 159 -0.98 2.52 14.35
CA PRO A 159 -0.73 1.80 15.60
C PRO A 159 0.65 1.14 15.62
N ASP A 160 1.07 0.74 16.83
CA ASP A 160 2.23 -0.12 17.11
C ASP A 160 3.54 0.38 16.47
N LEU A 161 3.84 1.66 16.68
CA LEU A 161 5.11 2.26 16.28
C LEU A 161 6.10 2.20 17.45
N GLU A 162 7.36 1.86 17.13
CA GLU A 162 8.45 1.84 18.10
C GLU A 162 8.65 3.22 18.75
N GLY A 163 8.76 3.25 20.07
CA GLY A 163 8.93 4.47 20.87
C GLY A 163 7.64 5.28 21.07
N VAL A 164 6.48 4.82 20.58
CA VAL A 164 5.18 5.48 20.80
C VAL A 164 4.33 4.67 21.77
N ASP A 165 4.67 4.79 23.06
CA ASP A 165 4.10 3.92 24.12
C ASP A 165 2.94 4.55 24.91
N THR A 166 2.60 5.82 24.66
CA THR A 166 1.51 6.50 25.36
C THR A 166 0.52 7.16 24.40
N VAL A 167 -0.75 7.21 24.80
CA VAL A 167 -1.83 7.84 24.03
C VAL A 167 -1.54 9.33 23.81
N ASP A 168 -1.08 10.03 24.85
CA ASP A 168 -0.77 11.46 24.75
C ASP A 168 0.35 11.72 23.75
N TYR A 169 1.43 10.93 23.81
CA TYR A 169 2.52 11.07 22.86
C TYR A 169 2.10 10.73 21.42
N GLN A 170 1.25 9.71 21.25
CA GLN A 170 0.66 9.36 19.95
C GLN A 170 -0.14 10.54 19.36
N ILE A 171 -0.97 11.19 20.18
CA ILE A 171 -1.77 12.36 19.80
C ILE A 171 -0.85 13.54 19.46
N ASP A 172 0.18 13.81 20.26
CA ASP A 172 1.09 14.93 20.05
C ASP A 172 1.84 14.82 18.72
N ILE A 173 2.30 13.62 18.35
CA ILE A 173 2.90 13.37 17.03
C ILE A 173 1.88 13.66 15.92
N CYS A 174 0.63 13.21 16.06
CA CYS A 174 -0.44 13.53 15.10
C CYS A 174 -0.64 15.03 14.95
N ARG A 175 -0.67 15.78 16.07
CA ARG A 175 -0.82 17.24 16.06
C ARG A 175 0.32 17.92 15.33
N GLN A 176 1.57 17.52 15.61
CA GLN A 176 2.76 18.06 14.95
C GLN A 176 2.72 17.82 13.43
N LYS A 177 2.35 16.62 12.99
CA LYS A 177 2.18 16.29 11.57
C LYS A 177 1.09 17.13 10.88
N ALA A 178 0.07 17.54 11.63
CA ALA A 178 -1.03 18.36 11.14
C ALA A 178 -0.77 19.87 11.27
N GLY A 179 0.32 20.29 11.91
CA GLY A 179 0.56 21.69 12.26
C GLY A 179 -0.49 22.26 13.21
N ILE A 180 -0.91 21.50 14.22
CA ILE A 180 -1.91 21.88 15.23
C ILE A 180 -1.19 22.15 16.56
N ALA A 181 -1.32 23.37 17.11
CA ALA A 181 -0.69 23.75 18.37
C ALA A 181 -1.36 23.05 19.57
N PRO A 182 -0.69 22.74 20.70
CA PRO A 182 -1.20 21.86 21.76
C PRO A 182 -2.56 22.25 22.38
N ASP A 183 -2.87 23.53 22.44
CA ASP A 183 -4.06 24.12 23.05
C ASP A 183 -5.28 24.17 22.11
N GLU A 184 -5.08 23.93 20.82
CA GLU A 184 -6.19 23.98 19.85
C GLU A 184 -7.20 22.83 20.08
N PRO A 185 -8.52 23.10 20.00
CA PRO A 185 -9.50 22.04 20.13
C PRO A 185 -9.40 21.07 18.93
N ILE A 186 -9.40 19.77 19.22
CA ILE A 186 -9.36 18.71 18.22
C ILE A 186 -10.56 17.79 18.34
N LYS A 187 -10.99 17.23 17.21
CA LYS A 187 -11.74 15.97 17.21
C LYS A 187 -10.77 14.82 17.11
N LEU A 188 -11.08 13.74 17.82
CA LEU A 188 -10.26 12.55 17.89
C LEU A 188 -10.99 11.38 17.25
N TYR A 189 -10.28 10.61 16.44
CA TYR A 189 -10.79 9.38 15.86
C TYR A 189 -9.76 8.27 16.03
N ARG A 190 -10.25 7.04 16.08
CA ARG A 190 -9.43 5.83 16.08
C ARG A 190 -9.75 4.96 14.88
N PHE A 191 -8.79 4.15 14.46
CA PHE A 191 -8.98 3.11 13.46
C PHE A 191 -8.07 1.93 13.77
N GLU A 192 -8.41 0.76 13.24
CA GLU A 192 -7.57 -0.42 13.26
C GLU A 192 -6.90 -0.60 11.89
N VAL A 193 -5.80 -1.36 11.88
CA VAL A 193 -5.07 -1.66 10.66
C VAL A 193 -5.05 -3.16 10.45
N LYS A 194 -5.49 -3.60 9.28
CA LYS A 194 -5.26 -4.96 8.80
C LYS A 194 -3.99 -4.97 7.95
N ARG A 195 -2.95 -5.60 8.49
CA ARG A 195 -1.61 -5.63 7.91
C ARG A 195 -1.35 -6.93 7.18
N TYR A 196 -0.88 -6.83 5.94
CA TYR A 196 -0.46 -7.93 5.09
C TYR A 196 1.04 -7.79 4.81
N LYS A 197 1.81 -8.85 5.06
CA LYS A 197 3.28 -8.92 5.01
C LYS A 197 3.72 -10.21 4.34
#